data_AF-A0A433Q323-F1
#
_entry.id   AF-A0A433Q323-F1
#
_cell.length_a   1.000
_cell.length_b   1.000
_cell.length_c   1.000
_cell.angle_alpha   90.00
_cell.angle_beta   90.00
_cell.angle_gamma   90.00
#
_symmetry.space_group_name_H-M   'P 1'
#
loop_
_entity.id
_entity.type
_entity.pdbx_description
1 polymer ?
#
loop_
_entity_poly.entity_id
_entity_poly.type
_entity_poly.pdbx_seq_one_letter_code
_entity_poly.pdbx_strand_id
1 'polypeptide(L)'
;MSVSQHPYYPQELDLPHYVPNTLSLLNLLSGFGGVMSILWISTWFLGGASPYVRASATSERFILMWFVMCGCLHTTFEAYFAWNYKTLAGDRTVFGQLWKEYARGDSRYLIGDTLVLALERITIFIIGPLSFLTAHAIFSNLPTRHLLQFTTSLSHFFSCTLYLLVDVIEGSRHSRPESLYYWVYFVGFNSPWIVIPIALIVQSWGFLYLAVIRQSGELKDKQK
;
A
#
# COMPACT_ATOMS: atom_id res chain seq x y z
N MET A 1 -4.73 -1.16 -38.52
CA MET A 1 -4.15 -1.99 -37.45
C MET A 1 -5.31 -2.48 -36.61
N SER A 2 -5.48 -3.79 -36.39
CA SER A 2 -6.56 -4.28 -35.52
C SER A 2 -6.22 -3.93 -34.07
N VAL A 3 -6.97 -3.03 -33.45
CA VAL A 3 -6.91 -2.81 -32.00
C VAL A 3 -7.17 -4.16 -31.33
N SER A 4 -6.27 -4.62 -30.48
CA SER A 4 -6.47 -5.88 -29.75
C SER A 4 -7.67 -5.68 -28.83
N GLN A 5 -8.70 -6.52 -28.93
CA GLN A 5 -9.87 -6.39 -28.06
C GLN A 5 -9.45 -6.71 -26.62
N HIS A 6 -9.61 -5.74 -25.71
CA HIS A 6 -9.26 -5.85 -24.31
C HIS A 6 -10.38 -5.29 -23.41
N PRO A 7 -10.51 -5.74 -22.15
CA PRO A 7 -11.59 -5.32 -21.27
C PRO A 7 -11.36 -3.97 -20.55
N TYR A 8 -10.24 -3.28 -20.80
CA TYR A 8 -9.86 -2.06 -20.09
C TYR A 8 -10.51 -0.82 -20.65
N TYR A 9 -10.60 0.23 -19.83
CA TYR A 9 -11.19 1.51 -20.23
C TYR A 9 -10.11 2.61 -20.23
N PRO A 10 -10.09 3.52 -21.21
CA PRO A 10 -11.00 3.56 -22.36
C PRO A 10 -10.76 2.40 -23.37
N GLN A 11 -11.74 2.11 -24.23
CA GLN A 11 -11.70 0.92 -25.10
C GLN A 11 -10.72 1.08 -26.29
N GLU A 12 -10.34 2.32 -26.58
CA GLU A 12 -9.40 2.71 -27.63
C GLU A 12 -7.92 2.67 -27.20
N LEU A 13 -7.61 2.18 -25.99
CA LEU A 13 -6.23 2.03 -25.55
C LEU A 13 -5.44 1.11 -26.52
N ASP A 14 -4.19 1.49 -26.80
CA ASP A 14 -3.30 0.66 -27.59
C ASP A 14 -2.54 -0.32 -26.69
N LEU A 15 -3.05 -1.56 -26.59
CA LEU A 15 -2.41 -2.67 -25.87
C LEU A 15 -2.00 -3.77 -26.86
N PRO A 16 -0.95 -3.56 -27.68
CA PRO A 16 -0.66 -4.39 -28.85
C PRO A 16 -0.25 -5.83 -28.49
N HIS A 17 0.20 -6.05 -27.26
CA HIS A 17 0.64 -7.35 -26.75
C HIS A 17 -0.30 -7.91 -25.67
N TYR A 18 -1.55 -7.43 -25.60
CA TYR A 18 -2.52 -7.90 -24.62
C TYR A 18 -2.81 -9.40 -24.77
N VAL A 19 -2.80 -10.09 -23.63
CA VAL A 19 -3.24 -11.48 -23.50
C VAL A 19 -4.17 -11.60 -22.28
N PRO A 20 -5.34 -12.25 -22.40
CA PRO A 20 -6.25 -12.42 -21.29
C PRO A 20 -5.66 -13.27 -20.17
N ASN A 21 -6.18 -13.10 -18.95
CA ASN A 21 -5.83 -13.95 -17.82
C ASN A 21 -6.26 -15.39 -18.08
N THR A 22 -5.40 -16.35 -17.72
CA THR A 22 -5.68 -17.78 -17.77
C THR A 22 -6.21 -18.30 -16.44
N LEU A 23 -5.87 -17.63 -15.33
CA LEU A 23 -6.40 -17.91 -14.01
C LEU A 23 -7.75 -17.22 -13.82
N SER A 24 -8.69 -17.92 -13.17
CA SER A 24 -9.96 -17.33 -12.75
C SER A 24 -9.74 -16.28 -11.66
N LEU A 25 -10.68 -15.34 -11.53
CA LEU A 25 -10.68 -14.35 -10.45
C LEU A 25 -10.56 -15.01 -9.07
N LEU A 26 -11.31 -16.10 -8.84
CA LEU A 26 -11.24 -16.84 -7.58
C LEU A 26 -9.82 -17.36 -7.30
N ASN A 27 -9.15 -17.96 -8.28
CA ASN A 27 -7.80 -18.47 -8.09
C ASN A 27 -6.79 -17.34 -7.79
N LEU A 28 -6.93 -16.19 -8.46
CA LEU A 28 -6.09 -15.02 -8.22
C LEU A 28 -6.28 -14.48 -6.80
N LEU A 29 -7.54 -14.25 -6.40
CA LEU A 29 -7.86 -13.72 -5.07
C LEU A 29 -7.53 -14.70 -3.95
N SER A 30 -7.80 -15.99 -4.12
CA SER A 30 -7.43 -17.02 -3.14
C SER A 30 -5.92 -17.16 -3.00
N GLY A 31 -5.16 -17.09 -4.09
CA GLY A 31 -3.70 -17.10 -4.05
C GLY A 31 -3.14 -15.89 -3.30
N PHE A 32 -3.58 -14.68 -3.67
CA PHE A 32 -3.14 -13.45 -3.02
C PHE A 32 -3.55 -13.40 -1.54
N GLY A 33 -4.82 -13.70 -1.23
CA GLY A 33 -5.34 -13.76 0.12
C GLY A 33 -4.65 -14.81 0.98
N GLY A 34 -4.28 -15.96 0.41
CA GLY A 34 -3.50 -17.00 1.08
C GLY A 34 -2.11 -16.51 1.50
N VAL A 35 -1.37 -15.87 0.58
CA VAL A 35 -0.05 -15.28 0.88
C VAL A 35 -0.16 -14.20 1.95
N MET A 36 -1.16 -13.31 1.85
CA MET A 36 -1.39 -12.27 2.86
C MET A 36 -1.76 -12.85 4.22
N SER A 37 -2.57 -13.92 4.25
CA SER A 37 -2.94 -14.60 5.50
C SER A 37 -1.72 -15.25 6.17
N ILE A 38 -0.87 -15.93 5.39
CA ILE A 38 0.37 -16.52 5.91
C ILE A 38 1.28 -15.43 6.48
N LEU A 39 1.43 -14.30 5.78
CA LEU A 39 2.22 -13.17 6.25
C LEU A 39 1.67 -12.64 7.59
N TRP A 40 0.37 -12.39 7.66
CA TRP A 40 -0.30 -11.88 8.87
C TRP A 40 -0.16 -12.83 10.05
N ILE A 41 -0.44 -14.13 9.84
CA ILE A 41 -0.30 -15.16 10.88
C ILE A 41 1.15 -15.23 11.37
N SER A 42 2.11 -15.23 10.45
CA SER A 42 3.54 -15.28 10.79
C SER A 42 3.96 -14.06 11.61
N THR A 43 3.59 -12.86 11.18
CA THR A 43 3.91 -11.62 11.90
C THR A 43 3.22 -11.54 13.26
N TRP A 44 2.00 -12.06 13.39
CA TRP A 44 1.30 -12.12 14.68
C TRP A 44 2.06 -12.98 15.70
N PHE A 45 2.49 -14.19 15.30
CA PHE A 45 3.23 -15.08 16.20
C PHE A 45 4.65 -14.54 16.51
N LEU A 46 5.34 -13.98 15.51
CA LEU A 46 6.63 -13.32 15.74
C LEU A 46 6.50 -12.13 16.69
N GLY A 47 5.50 -11.26 16.49
CA GLY A 47 5.20 -10.17 17.40
C GLY A 47 4.86 -10.65 18.81
N GLY A 48 4.14 -11.77 18.93
CA GLY A 48 3.88 -12.44 20.20
C GLY A 48 5.15 -12.95 20.90
N ALA A 49 6.20 -13.31 20.15
CA ALA A 49 7.47 -13.73 20.72
C ALA A 49 8.26 -12.56 21.35
N SER A 50 8.11 -11.33 20.85
CA SER A 50 8.73 -10.13 21.44
C SER A 50 8.11 -9.81 22.81
N PRO A 51 8.89 -9.72 23.90
CA PRO A 51 8.38 -9.36 25.22
C PRO A 51 7.69 -7.98 25.23
N TYR A 52 8.21 -7.04 24.43
CA TYR A 52 7.68 -5.68 24.36
C TYR A 52 6.32 -5.62 23.67
N VAL A 53 6.20 -6.25 22.51
CA VAL A 53 4.95 -6.32 21.75
C VAL A 53 3.93 -7.24 22.44
N ARG A 54 4.39 -8.20 23.23
CA ARG A 54 3.50 -9.03 24.06
C ARG A 54 2.91 -8.25 25.22
N ALA A 55 3.70 -7.40 25.86
CA ALA A 55 3.27 -6.57 27.00
C ALA A 55 2.46 -5.34 26.58
N SER A 56 2.44 -4.99 25.30
CA SER A 56 1.71 -3.84 24.78
C SER A 56 0.25 -4.16 24.44
N ALA A 57 -0.52 -3.13 24.09
CA ALA A 57 -1.91 -3.30 23.66
C ALA A 57 -1.99 -4.16 22.39
N THR A 58 -3.04 -4.96 22.26
CA THR A 58 -3.30 -5.81 21.07
C THR A 58 -3.26 -5.02 19.76
N SER A 59 -3.61 -3.73 19.80
CA SER A 59 -3.49 -2.81 18.65
C SER A 59 -2.06 -2.73 18.10
N GLU A 60 -1.02 -2.77 18.95
CA GLU A 60 0.38 -2.70 18.48
C GLU A 60 0.78 -3.90 17.64
N ARG A 61 0.18 -5.08 17.88
CA ARG A 61 0.38 -6.25 17.02
C ARG A 61 -0.23 -6.05 15.64
N PHE A 62 -1.43 -5.49 15.58
CA PHE A 62 -2.07 -5.15 14.30
C PHE A 62 -1.30 -4.07 13.54
N ILE A 63 -0.76 -3.07 14.25
CA ILE A 63 0.09 -2.02 13.64
C ILE A 63 1.39 -2.64 13.10
N LEU A 64 2.02 -3.55 13.85
CA LEU A 64 3.19 -4.30 13.37
C LEU A 64 2.86 -5.09 12.09
N MET A 65 1.75 -5.82 12.09
CA MET A 65 1.30 -6.59 10.93
C MET A 65 1.01 -5.70 9.72
N TRP A 66 0.38 -4.55 9.94
CA TRP A 66 0.12 -3.55 8.91
C TRP A 66 1.42 -3.10 8.23
N PHE A 67 2.42 -2.66 9.01
CA PHE A 67 3.67 -2.18 8.42
C PHE A 67 4.52 -3.28 7.78
N VAL A 68 4.51 -4.51 8.31
CA VAL A 68 5.16 -5.65 7.63
C VAL A 68 4.46 -5.95 6.31
N MET A 69 3.12 -5.96 6.29
CA MET A 69 2.34 -6.17 5.07
C MET A 69 2.63 -5.08 4.03
N CYS A 70 2.55 -3.80 4.41
CA CYS A 70 2.89 -2.69 3.51
C CYS A 70 4.32 -2.83 2.98
N GLY A 71 5.30 -3.07 3.85
CA GLY A 71 6.70 -3.27 3.43
C GLY A 71 6.84 -4.36 2.38
N CYS A 72 6.22 -5.53 2.60
CA CYS A 72 6.23 -6.64 1.64
C CYS A 72 5.48 -6.28 0.35
N LEU A 73 4.29 -5.69 0.43
CA LEU A 73 3.48 -5.34 -0.73
C LEU A 73 4.21 -4.35 -1.64
N HIS A 74 4.78 -3.28 -1.07
CA HIS A 74 5.52 -2.27 -1.83
C HIS A 74 6.80 -2.84 -2.45
N THR A 75 7.58 -3.60 -1.68
CA THR A 75 8.88 -4.10 -2.16
C THR A 75 8.80 -5.37 -3.01
N THR A 76 7.63 -5.99 -3.14
CA THR A 76 7.44 -7.20 -3.97
C THR A 76 6.39 -7.02 -5.05
N PHE A 77 5.14 -6.73 -4.69
CA PHE A 77 4.01 -6.68 -5.64
C PHE A 77 4.07 -5.43 -6.52
N GLU A 78 4.27 -4.26 -5.93
CA GLU A 78 4.46 -3.00 -6.66
C GLU A 78 5.81 -2.96 -7.40
N ALA A 79 6.87 -3.49 -6.77
CA ALA A 79 8.17 -3.67 -7.44
C ALA A 79 8.07 -4.51 -8.71
N TYR A 80 7.26 -5.58 -8.68
CA TYR A 80 6.99 -6.38 -9.87
C TYR A 80 6.33 -5.56 -10.98
N PHE A 81 5.31 -4.77 -10.65
CA PHE A 81 4.69 -3.86 -11.60
C PHE A 81 5.70 -2.89 -12.19
N ALA A 82 6.43 -2.14 -11.36
CA ALA A 82 7.35 -1.10 -11.81
C ALA A 82 8.47 -1.63 -12.71
N TRP A 83 8.86 -2.90 -12.54
CA TRP A 83 9.87 -3.55 -13.38
C TRP A 83 9.28 -4.07 -14.71
N ASN A 84 8.03 -4.55 -14.70
CA ASN A 84 7.43 -5.27 -15.84
C ASN A 84 6.34 -4.46 -16.58
N TYR A 85 6.08 -3.21 -16.19
CA TYR A 85 4.94 -2.41 -16.68
C TYR A 85 4.82 -2.37 -18.22
N LYS A 86 5.95 -2.36 -18.95
CA LYS A 86 5.99 -2.31 -20.42
C LYS A 86 5.44 -3.56 -21.11
N THR A 87 5.52 -4.72 -20.45
CA THR A 87 5.11 -6.02 -20.99
C THR A 87 3.93 -6.63 -20.23
N LEU A 88 3.37 -5.89 -19.26
CA LEU A 88 2.41 -6.39 -18.28
C LEU A 88 1.10 -6.86 -18.92
N ALA A 89 0.67 -6.22 -20.01
CA ALA A 89 -0.57 -6.59 -20.71
C ALA A 89 -0.50 -8.01 -21.30
N GLY A 90 0.70 -8.51 -21.62
CA GLY A 90 0.92 -9.87 -22.13
C GLY A 90 1.35 -10.88 -21.08
N ASP A 91 1.52 -10.45 -19.83
CA ASP A 91 2.12 -11.26 -18.78
C ASP A 91 1.17 -12.38 -18.29
N ARG A 92 1.72 -13.58 -18.12
CA ARG A 92 0.99 -14.79 -17.69
C ARG A 92 1.42 -15.27 -16.31
N THR A 93 2.37 -14.60 -15.65
CA THR A 93 2.70 -14.88 -14.26
C THR A 93 1.52 -14.58 -13.33
N VAL A 94 1.53 -15.14 -12.12
CA VAL A 94 0.47 -14.85 -11.13
C VAL A 94 0.39 -13.35 -10.83
N PHE A 95 1.54 -12.68 -10.67
CA PHE A 95 1.57 -11.23 -10.40
C PHE A 95 1.10 -10.41 -11.60
N GLY A 96 1.52 -10.75 -12.82
CA GLY A 96 1.03 -10.08 -14.03
C GLY A 96 -0.48 -10.22 -14.21
N GLN A 97 -1.03 -11.40 -13.89
CA GLN A 97 -2.48 -11.63 -13.95
C GLN A 97 -3.23 -10.90 -12.84
N LEU A 98 -2.68 -10.80 -11.62
CA LEU A 98 -3.24 -9.98 -10.55
C LEU A 98 -3.28 -8.49 -10.94
N TRP A 99 -2.18 -7.96 -11.48
CA TRP A 99 -2.12 -6.58 -11.95
C TRP A 99 -3.08 -6.32 -13.11
N LYS A 100 -3.20 -7.25 -14.06
CA LYS A 100 -4.19 -7.16 -15.13
C LYS A 100 -5.63 -7.22 -14.63
N GLU A 101 -5.90 -7.91 -13.53
CA GLU A 101 -7.22 -7.90 -12.90
C GLU A 101 -7.48 -6.58 -12.20
N TYR A 102 -6.51 -6.08 -11.41
CA TYR A 102 -6.57 -4.77 -10.75
C TYR A 102 -6.73 -3.63 -11.77
N ALA A 103 -6.06 -3.71 -12.91
CA ALA A 103 -6.12 -2.72 -13.98
C ALA A 103 -7.50 -2.59 -14.66
N ARG A 104 -8.46 -3.48 -14.35
CA ARG A 104 -9.87 -3.23 -14.70
C ARG A 104 -10.46 -2.06 -13.92
N GLY A 105 -9.96 -1.82 -12.70
CA GLY A 105 -10.27 -0.64 -11.89
C GLY A 105 -9.49 0.60 -12.29
N ASP A 106 -8.28 0.43 -12.82
CA ASP A 106 -7.45 1.54 -13.34
C ASP A 106 -6.47 1.07 -14.42
N SER A 107 -6.77 1.36 -15.68
CA SER A 107 -5.95 0.94 -16.82
C SER A 107 -4.60 1.64 -16.93
N ARG A 108 -4.34 2.69 -16.14
CA ARG A 108 -3.05 3.39 -16.10
C ARG A 108 -1.88 2.47 -15.76
N TYR A 109 -2.14 1.38 -15.04
CA TYR A 109 -1.18 0.31 -14.76
C TYR A 109 -0.78 -0.52 -16.00
N LEU A 110 -1.52 -0.47 -17.10
CA LEU A 110 -1.17 -1.20 -18.33
C LEU A 110 -0.55 -0.31 -19.40
N ILE A 111 -0.80 1.00 -19.33
CA ILE A 111 -0.26 1.98 -20.28
C ILE A 111 1.00 2.69 -19.77
N GLY A 112 1.41 2.41 -18.53
CA GLY A 112 2.61 3.00 -17.93
C GLY A 112 2.46 4.49 -17.69
N ASP A 113 1.34 4.90 -17.09
CA ASP A 113 1.11 6.30 -16.74
C ASP A 113 2.25 6.86 -15.87
N THR A 114 2.63 8.11 -16.13
CA THR A 114 3.81 8.73 -15.51
C THR A 114 3.60 8.96 -14.02
N LEU A 115 2.42 9.40 -13.60
CA LEU A 115 2.13 9.64 -12.19
C LEU A 115 2.08 8.32 -11.42
N VAL A 116 1.36 7.31 -11.95
CA VAL A 116 1.30 5.98 -11.33
C VAL A 116 2.71 5.41 -11.18
N LEU A 117 3.52 5.40 -12.24
CA LEU A 117 4.90 4.91 -12.15
C LEU A 117 5.76 5.71 -11.16
N ALA A 118 5.58 7.03 -11.06
CA ALA A 118 6.31 7.85 -10.11
C ALA A 118 5.93 7.53 -8.66
N LEU A 119 4.63 7.42 -8.37
CA LEU A 119 4.12 7.06 -7.04
C LEU A 119 4.60 5.66 -6.63
N GLU A 120 4.51 4.70 -7.54
CA GLU A 120 4.94 3.31 -7.29
C GLU A 120 6.47 3.24 -7.05
N ARG A 121 7.27 4.07 -7.73
CA ARG A 121 8.71 4.17 -7.41
C ARG A 121 8.94 4.76 -6.01
N ILE A 122 8.17 5.76 -5.61
CA ILE A 122 8.25 6.32 -4.26
C ILE A 122 7.85 5.26 -3.22
N THR A 123 6.79 4.49 -3.47
CA THR A 123 6.37 3.43 -2.55
C THR A 123 7.45 2.36 -2.43
N ILE A 124 8.05 1.91 -3.54
CA ILE A 124 9.11 0.90 -3.54
C ILE A 124 10.37 1.37 -2.80
N PHE A 125 10.90 2.56 -3.14
CA PHE A 125 12.23 2.99 -2.68
C PHE A 125 12.21 3.77 -1.37
N ILE A 126 11.07 4.32 -0.97
CA ILE A 126 10.95 5.16 0.24
C ILE A 126 9.99 4.51 1.22
N ILE A 127 8.73 4.30 0.82
CA ILE A 127 7.66 3.95 1.77
C ILE A 127 7.76 2.49 2.25
N GLY A 128 8.13 1.56 1.37
CA GLY A 128 8.37 0.15 1.69
C GLY A 128 9.50 -0.03 2.71
N PRO A 129 10.71 0.52 2.46
CA PRO A 129 11.80 0.52 3.45
C PRO A 129 11.41 1.20 4.76
N LEU A 130 10.73 2.35 4.72
CA LEU A 130 10.22 3.03 5.91
C LEU A 130 9.20 2.19 6.67
N SER A 131 8.38 1.39 5.98
CA SER A 131 7.43 0.47 6.61
C SER A 131 8.16 -0.63 7.36
N PHE A 132 9.21 -1.23 6.78
CA PHE A 132 10.04 -2.19 7.51
C PHE A 132 10.78 -1.58 8.70
N LEU A 133 11.33 -0.38 8.55
CA LEU A 133 11.98 0.35 9.64
C LEU A 133 10.99 0.65 10.78
N THR A 134 9.76 1.05 10.43
CA THR A 134 8.69 1.28 11.40
C THR A 134 8.32 -0.02 12.12
N ALA A 135 8.13 -1.11 11.39
CA ALA A 135 7.87 -2.43 11.96
C ALA A 135 8.98 -2.87 12.93
N HIS A 136 10.25 -2.67 12.54
CA HIS A 136 11.39 -2.96 13.40
C HIS A 136 11.40 -2.08 14.67
N ALA A 137 11.09 -0.80 14.54
CA ALA A 137 11.02 0.12 15.68
C ALA A 137 9.89 -0.25 16.66
N ILE A 138 8.76 -0.73 16.16
CA ILE A 138 7.67 -1.28 16.99
C ILE A 138 8.12 -2.56 17.69
N PHE A 139 8.67 -3.51 16.92
CA PHE A 139 9.09 -4.82 17.43
C PHE A 139 10.13 -4.72 18.55
N SER A 140 11.10 -3.82 18.37
CA SER A 140 12.23 -3.60 19.27
C SER A 140 11.97 -2.49 20.30
N ASN A 141 10.78 -1.91 20.33
CA ASN A 141 10.39 -0.81 21.23
C ASN A 141 11.38 0.38 21.20
N LEU A 142 11.75 0.82 20.00
CA LEU A 142 12.68 1.94 19.82
C LEU A 142 12.01 3.29 20.16
N PRO A 143 12.74 4.26 20.73
CA PRO A 143 12.21 5.60 21.01
C PRO A 143 11.68 6.33 19.76
N THR A 144 12.22 5.98 18.60
CA THR A 144 11.84 6.55 17.29
C THR A 144 10.57 5.96 16.70
N ARG A 145 9.91 4.97 17.35
CA ARG A 145 8.76 4.27 16.75
C ARG A 145 7.66 5.22 16.29
N HIS A 146 7.27 6.18 17.13
CA HIS A 146 6.16 7.09 16.80
C HIS A 146 6.55 8.10 15.71
N LEU A 147 7.82 8.50 15.64
CA LEU A 147 8.33 9.33 14.56
C LEU A 147 8.29 8.58 13.23
N LEU A 148 8.80 7.33 13.21
CA LEU A 148 8.78 6.49 12.01
C LEU A 148 7.35 6.14 11.58
N GLN A 149 6.48 5.77 12.52
CA GLN A 149 5.07 5.50 12.26
C GLN A 149 4.37 6.73 11.69
N PHE A 150 4.59 7.92 12.26
CA PHE A 150 4.01 9.16 11.77
C PHE A 150 4.46 9.45 10.33
N THR A 151 5.78 9.44 10.09
CA THR A 151 6.36 9.74 8.77
C THR A 151 5.85 8.76 7.72
N THR A 152 5.91 7.46 7.98
CA THR A 152 5.49 6.43 7.03
C THR A 152 3.99 6.49 6.75
N SER A 153 3.18 6.72 7.78
CA SER A 153 1.72 6.87 7.62
C SER A 153 1.36 8.12 6.82
N LEU A 154 2.04 9.24 7.08
CA LEU A 154 1.84 10.46 6.30
C LEU A 154 2.20 10.24 4.82
N SER A 155 3.28 9.52 4.54
CA SER A 155 3.66 9.17 3.16
C SER A 155 2.62 8.29 2.46
N HIS A 156 2.08 7.26 3.13
CA HIS A 156 0.98 6.44 2.59
C HIS A 156 -0.25 7.30 2.27
N PHE A 157 -0.70 8.10 3.24
CA PHE A 157 -1.88 8.95 3.08
C PHE A 157 -1.71 9.93 1.93
N PHE A 158 -0.56 10.62 1.85
CA PHE A 158 -0.28 11.56 0.78
C PHE A 158 -0.25 10.88 -0.59
N SER A 159 0.50 9.78 -0.73
CA SER A 159 0.63 9.04 -1.98
C SER A 159 -0.73 8.55 -2.50
N CYS A 160 -1.51 7.89 -1.62
CA CYS A 160 -2.82 7.36 -1.98
C CYS A 160 -3.84 8.48 -2.27
N THR A 161 -3.82 9.57 -1.50
CA THR A 161 -4.69 10.73 -1.76
C THR A 161 -4.39 11.35 -3.11
N LEU A 162 -3.11 11.52 -3.45
CA LEU A 162 -2.71 12.09 -4.74
C LEU A 162 -3.13 11.18 -5.90
N TYR A 163 -2.97 9.86 -5.75
CA TYR A 163 -3.42 8.87 -6.72
C TYR A 163 -4.94 8.96 -7.00
N LEU A 164 -5.76 8.97 -5.93
CA LEU A 164 -7.22 9.07 -6.04
C LEU A 164 -7.66 10.43 -6.59
N LEU A 165 -7.05 11.51 -6.11
CA LEU A 165 -7.42 12.87 -6.51
C LEU A 165 -7.17 13.12 -8.00
N VAL A 166 -6.04 12.65 -8.53
CA VAL A 166 -5.74 12.85 -9.96
C VAL A 166 -6.72 12.11 -10.84
N ASP A 167 -7.11 10.88 -10.49
CA ASP A 167 -8.16 10.17 -11.25
C ASP A 167 -9.48 10.94 -11.28
N VAL A 168 -9.93 11.46 -10.13
CA VAL A 168 -11.16 12.26 -10.04
C VAL A 168 -11.07 13.52 -10.91
N ILE A 169 -9.92 14.20 -10.92
CA ILE A 169 -9.67 15.38 -11.77
C ILE A 169 -9.69 15.01 -13.26
N GLU A 170 -9.15 13.84 -13.62
CA GLU A 170 -9.17 13.29 -14.98
C GLU A 170 -10.55 12.74 -15.40
N GLY A 171 -11.56 12.83 -14.52
CA GLY A 171 -12.92 12.35 -14.79
C GLY A 171 -13.07 10.83 -14.74
N SER A 172 -12.17 10.13 -14.03
CA SER A 172 -12.19 8.68 -13.84
C SER A 172 -12.25 7.87 -15.14
N ARG A 173 -11.66 8.41 -16.22
CA ARG A 173 -11.70 7.85 -17.57
C ARG A 173 -10.94 6.54 -17.75
N HIS A 174 -10.11 6.15 -16.79
CA HIS A 174 -9.29 4.93 -16.84
C HIS A 174 -9.92 3.76 -16.08
N SER A 175 -11.01 4.02 -15.35
CA SER A 175 -11.78 2.99 -14.67
C SER A 175 -12.89 2.49 -15.57
N ARG A 176 -13.19 1.21 -15.47
CA ARG A 176 -14.36 0.64 -16.12
C ARG A 176 -15.65 1.22 -15.53
N PRO A 177 -16.70 1.43 -16.35
CA PRO A 177 -17.92 2.09 -15.92
C PRO A 177 -18.77 1.26 -14.94
N GLU A 178 -18.57 -0.05 -14.87
CA GLU A 178 -19.30 -0.88 -13.90
C GLU A 178 -18.89 -0.56 -12.47
N SER A 179 -19.88 -0.39 -11.58
CA SER A 179 -19.68 0.04 -10.19
C SER A 179 -18.68 -0.80 -9.40
N LEU A 180 -18.55 -2.08 -9.73
CA LEU A 180 -17.57 -2.99 -9.14
C LEU A 180 -16.13 -2.44 -9.29
N TYR A 181 -15.76 -2.02 -10.49
CA TYR A 181 -14.36 -1.66 -10.78
C TYR A 181 -14.00 -0.31 -10.18
N TYR A 182 -14.91 0.66 -10.21
CA TYR A 182 -14.65 1.94 -9.57
C TYR A 182 -14.75 1.87 -8.05
N TRP A 183 -15.87 1.40 -7.49
CA TRP A 183 -16.08 1.49 -6.05
C TRP A 183 -15.35 0.41 -5.25
N VAL A 184 -15.23 -0.80 -5.78
CA VAL A 184 -14.56 -1.89 -5.04
C VAL A 184 -13.07 -1.92 -5.36
N TYR A 185 -12.69 -1.95 -6.64
CA TYR A 185 -11.26 -2.06 -6.97
C TYR A 185 -10.54 -0.73 -6.77
N PHE A 186 -11.03 0.35 -7.38
CA PHE A 186 -10.33 1.63 -7.30
C PHE A 186 -10.48 2.28 -5.92
N VAL A 187 -11.69 2.56 -5.43
CA VAL A 187 -11.88 3.20 -4.11
C VAL A 187 -11.64 2.20 -2.96
N GLY A 188 -12.27 1.03 -3.02
CA GLY A 188 -12.27 0.06 -1.94
C GLY A 188 -10.88 -0.46 -1.59
N PHE A 189 -10.12 -0.98 -2.57
CA PHE A 189 -8.79 -1.51 -2.29
C PHE A 189 -7.78 -0.44 -1.90
N ASN A 190 -7.96 0.82 -2.29
CA ASN A 190 -7.07 1.92 -1.88
C ASN A 190 -7.43 2.50 -0.51
N SER A 191 -8.69 2.41 -0.08
CA SER A 191 -9.17 2.99 1.18
C SER A 191 -8.39 2.60 2.46
N PRO A 192 -7.80 1.39 2.62
CA PRO A 192 -6.99 1.07 3.78
C PRO A 192 -5.76 1.98 3.93
N TRP A 193 -5.13 2.38 2.81
CA TRP A 193 -3.99 3.31 2.78
C TRP A 193 -4.40 4.78 3.00
N ILE A 194 -5.67 5.05 3.25
CA ILE A 194 -6.18 6.33 3.74
C ILE A 194 -6.55 6.21 5.22
N VAL A 195 -7.47 5.29 5.54
CA VAL A 195 -8.10 5.23 6.87
C VAL A 195 -7.11 4.81 7.95
N ILE A 196 -6.33 3.75 7.72
CA ILE A 196 -5.37 3.25 8.72
C ILE A 196 -4.26 4.29 8.95
N PRO A 197 -3.61 4.84 7.90
CA PRO A 197 -2.62 5.89 8.10
C PRO A 197 -3.13 7.11 8.85
N ILE A 198 -4.35 7.59 8.62
CA ILE A 198 -4.93 8.71 9.40
C ILE A 198 -5.00 8.36 10.88
N ALA A 199 -5.50 7.17 11.24
CA ALA A 199 -5.56 6.74 12.64
C ALA A 199 -4.16 6.68 13.29
N LEU A 200 -3.16 6.18 12.55
CA LEU A 200 -1.78 6.08 13.04
C LEU A 200 -1.08 7.44 13.14
N ILE A 201 -1.40 8.38 12.26
CA ILE A 201 -0.96 9.78 12.32
C ILE A 201 -1.48 10.42 13.59
N VAL A 202 -2.79 10.35 13.86
CA VAL A 202 -3.41 10.92 15.06
C VAL A 202 -2.83 10.30 16.33
N GLN A 203 -2.68 8.98 16.35
CA GLN A 203 -2.06 8.27 17.48
C GLN A 203 -0.63 8.78 17.74
N SER A 204 0.25 8.71 16.73
CA SER A 204 1.65 9.12 16.89
C SER A 204 1.80 10.61 17.20
N TRP A 205 0.97 11.47 16.62
CA TRP A 205 0.97 12.89 16.92
C TRP A 205 0.71 13.15 18.40
N GLY A 206 -0.28 12.47 19.00
CA GLY A 206 -0.56 12.57 20.44
C GLY A 206 0.63 12.18 21.30
N PHE A 207 1.29 11.06 20.99
CA PHE A 207 2.49 10.62 21.72
C PHE A 207 3.67 11.60 21.58
N LEU A 208 3.94 12.08 20.37
CA LEU A 208 5.02 13.03 20.10
C LEU A 208 4.77 14.37 20.80
N TYR A 209 3.54 14.88 20.74
CA TYR A 209 3.13 16.10 21.43
C TYR A 209 3.35 16.01 22.95
N LEU A 210 2.92 14.92 23.58
CA LEU A 210 3.12 14.71 25.01
C LEU A 210 4.60 14.58 25.39
N ALA A 211 5.42 13.96 24.53
CA ALA A 211 6.86 13.88 24.74
C ALA A 211 7.52 15.27 24.75
N VAL A 212 7.13 16.14 23.81
CA VAL A 212 7.63 17.53 23.75
C VAL A 212 7.23 18.34 24.99
N ILE A 213 6.00 18.19 25.48
CA ILE A 213 5.56 18.88 26.71
C ILE A 213 6.40 18.43 27.91
N ARG A 214 6.59 17.11 28.09
CA ARG A 214 7.35 16.57 29.23
C ARG A 214 8.79 17.08 29.24
N GLN A 215 9.46 17.01 28.09
CA GLN A 215 10.82 17.53 27.93
C GLN A 215 10.89 19.02 28.29
N SER A 216 9.90 19.81 27.85
CA SER A 216 9.84 21.25 28.13
C SER A 216 9.62 21.57 29.61
N GLY A 217 8.84 20.74 30.32
CA GLY A 217 8.64 20.86 31.78
C GLY A 217 9.91 20.54 32.55
N GLU A 218 10.56 19.42 32.24
CA GLU A 218 11.81 19.01 32.89
C GLU A 218 12.94 20.04 32.72
N LEU A 219 13.02 20.70 31.56
CA LEU A 219 13.99 21.76 31.33
C LEU A 219 13.74 23.00 32.19
N LYS A 220 12.48 23.34 32.48
CA LYS A 220 12.12 24.47 33.35
C LYS A 220 12.45 24.17 34.82
N ASP A 221 12.26 22.93 35.26
CA ASP A 221 12.56 22.52 36.63
C ASP A 221 14.07 22.45 36.90
N LYS A 222 14.90 22.10 35.91
CA LYS A 222 16.37 22.12 36.01
C LYS A 222 16.99 23.53 36.03
N GLN A 223 16.22 24.56 35.67
CA GLN A 223 16.67 25.95 35.64
C GLN A 223 16.31 26.74 36.92
N LYS A 224 15.57 26.13 37.84
CA LYS A 224 15.26 26.67 39.16
C LYS A 224 16.21 26.10 40.21
#